data_AF-A0AAU1F4X4-F1
#
_entry.id   AF-A0AAU1F4X4-F1
#
_cell.length_a   1.000
_cell.length_b   1.000
_cell.length_c   1.000
_cell.angle_alpha   90.00
_cell.angle_beta   90.00
_cell.angle_gamma   90.00
#
_symmetry.space_group_name_H-M   'P 1'
#
loop_
_entity.id
_entity.type
_entity.pdbx_description
1 polymer ?
#
loop_
_entity_poly.entity_id
_entity_poly.type
_entity_poly.pdbx_seq_one_letter_code
_entity_poly.pdbx_strand_id
1 'polypeptide(L)'
;MSPRKGYRKPAASCDGCLAWGVFTGRLCPACWQFARQHAAGECGACRRRQPLKSGYCRLCWCQARRNIRLATGKPTSAGRVMAPWLRQVGDLQLFFVGMHHHRGSSVTPRPRGQARRGRPRKPPPSAAVRPVSRWRQPVLFDGVTRDYSRFAHDVHANPENPWLAWGRYLAHGLAEARGWSRRVRLDVDRALVVLLSPHTEGDVIRYSEIIAPLRALDSSIERTAEVLEAMSILVDDRRPSYEDWLEKRLDGLAAGIRREAESWNRTLRDGGPRTRPRDQATVWAYLNAVRPALLEWSAGYDHLREVIRDDVLAHVKTLHGHERRQTLVALRSLFGWAKRNGIVFRNPTARIKVGTFEYSVLQPLLPQQVTRSVEAVRSPAARLALALAASHAARAGAIRALPTGRRGPRQPPAHHRRTHPPRGRPHPPDAAGLAGLPAPALAEHRQPTPAHQPDDRAGDRAGQRLVDQA
;
A
#
# COMPACT_ATOMS: atom_id res chain seq x y z
N MET A 1 1.62 21.46 26.77
CA MET A 1 1.58 20.80 28.09
C MET A 1 0.82 19.49 27.99
N SER A 2 1.53 18.36 28.01
CA SER A 2 0.91 17.02 28.09
C SER A 2 0.40 16.74 29.50
N PRO A 3 -0.77 16.10 29.68
CA PRO A 3 -1.33 15.87 31.00
C PRO A 3 -0.46 14.90 31.79
N ARG A 4 -0.07 15.31 33.01
CA ARG A 4 0.68 14.51 33.97
C ARG A 4 -0.07 13.19 34.25
N LYS A 5 0.67 12.09 34.17
CA LYS A 5 0.22 10.74 34.56
C LYS A 5 -0.09 10.77 36.07
N GLY A 6 -1.37 10.79 36.45
CA GLY A 6 -1.79 10.74 37.86
C GLY A 6 -3.01 11.58 38.25
N TYR A 7 -3.38 12.61 37.49
CA TYR A 7 -4.58 13.40 37.81
C TYR A 7 -5.86 12.66 37.36
N ARG A 8 -6.48 11.90 38.28
CA ARG A 8 -7.87 11.47 38.11
C ARG A 8 -8.75 12.66 38.44
N LYS A 9 -9.33 13.30 37.42
CA LYS A 9 -10.36 14.32 37.63
C LYS A 9 -11.45 13.73 38.54
N PRO A 10 -11.92 14.45 39.58
CA PRO A 10 -13.04 14.01 40.38
C PRO A 10 -14.26 13.77 39.49
N ALA A 11 -15.16 12.89 39.93
CA ALA A 11 -16.40 12.65 39.21
C ALA A 11 -17.15 13.98 39.07
N ALA A 12 -17.58 14.28 37.85
CA ALA A 12 -18.26 15.52 37.52
C ALA A 12 -19.45 15.23 36.60
N SER A 13 -20.38 16.18 36.53
CA SER A 13 -21.47 16.14 35.56
C SER A 13 -20.97 16.57 34.18
N CYS A 14 -21.45 15.89 33.14
CA CYS A 14 -21.16 16.24 31.74
C CYS A 14 -22.08 17.38 31.27
N ASP A 15 -21.50 18.46 30.75
CA ASP A 15 -22.29 19.65 30.34
C ASP A 15 -23.35 19.32 29.27
N GLY A 16 -23.07 18.34 28.40
CA GLY A 16 -23.99 17.97 27.32
C GLY A 16 -25.15 17.08 27.77
N CYS A 17 -24.85 15.97 28.46
CA CYS A 17 -25.86 14.97 28.81
C CYS A 17 -26.19 14.88 30.30
N LEU A 18 -25.59 15.74 31.13
CA LEU A 18 -25.74 15.77 32.58
C LEU A 18 -25.36 14.45 33.28
N ALA A 19 -24.66 13.57 32.56
CA ALA A 19 -24.24 12.30 33.09
C ALA A 19 -23.10 12.48 34.09
N TRP A 20 -23.22 11.84 35.25
CA TRP A 20 -22.21 11.86 36.29
C TRP A 20 -21.12 10.81 36.03
N GLY A 21 -19.84 11.17 36.15
CA GLY A 21 -18.76 10.19 36.07
C GLY A 21 -17.38 10.78 35.90
N VAL A 22 -16.39 9.90 35.68
CA VAL A 22 -14.99 10.28 35.49
C VAL A 22 -14.67 10.33 34.00
N PHE A 23 -14.33 11.51 33.49
CA PHE A 23 -13.93 11.73 32.10
C PHE A 23 -13.02 12.96 31.99
N THR A 24 -12.28 13.04 30.87
CA THR A 24 -11.38 14.15 30.58
C THR A 24 -12.14 15.28 29.88
N GLY A 25 -12.12 16.49 30.45
CA GLY A 25 -12.76 17.69 29.88
C GLY A 25 -14.16 18.02 30.43
N ARG A 26 -14.90 18.88 29.73
CA ARG A 26 -16.27 19.32 30.08
C ARG A 26 -17.37 18.38 29.56
N LEU A 27 -17.07 17.63 28.50
CA LEU A 27 -17.99 16.67 27.88
C LEU A 27 -17.47 15.25 28.07
N CYS A 28 -18.37 14.30 28.32
CA CYS A 28 -18.04 12.88 28.26
C CYS A 28 -17.67 12.48 26.82
N PRO A 29 -16.88 11.41 26.62
CA PRO A 29 -16.40 11.00 25.29
C PRO A 29 -17.52 10.86 24.24
N ALA A 30 -18.69 10.41 24.69
CA ALA A 30 -19.86 10.23 23.83
C ALA A 30 -20.50 11.55 23.39
N CYS A 31 -20.60 12.53 24.30
CA CYS A 31 -21.07 13.87 23.95
C CYS A 31 -20.04 14.62 23.11
N TRP A 32 -18.75 14.44 23.40
CA TRP A 32 -17.67 15.01 22.60
C TRP A 32 -17.71 14.50 21.16
N GLN A 33 -17.84 13.19 20.97
CA GLN A 33 -17.94 12.61 19.62
C GLN A 33 -19.23 13.04 18.90
N PHE A 34 -20.35 13.09 19.62
CA PHE A 34 -21.63 13.53 19.07
C PHE A 34 -21.59 15.02 18.64
N ALA A 35 -20.93 15.88 19.41
CA ALA A 35 -20.75 17.30 19.08
C ALA A 35 -19.90 17.51 17.82
N ARG A 36 -18.97 16.59 17.50
CA ARG A 36 -18.18 16.66 16.25
C ARG A 36 -18.99 16.35 14.99
N GLN A 37 -20.14 15.68 15.13
CA GLN A 37 -20.93 15.19 14.01
C GLN A 37 -22.21 16.00 13.79
N HIS A 38 -22.57 16.89 14.71
CA HIS A 38 -23.86 17.55 14.74
C HIS A 38 -23.73 19.02 15.16
N ALA A 39 -24.40 19.91 14.44
CA ALA A 39 -24.43 21.34 14.74
C ALA A 39 -25.25 21.64 16.01
N ALA A 40 -24.88 22.71 16.71
CA ALA A 40 -25.59 23.17 17.90
C ALA A 40 -26.87 23.91 17.53
N GLY A 41 -27.98 23.56 18.17
CA GLY A 41 -29.28 24.21 18.02
C GLY A 41 -30.15 24.01 19.25
N GLU A 42 -31.38 24.53 19.23
CA GLU A 42 -32.33 24.34 20.31
C GLU A 42 -33.04 22.98 20.19
N CYS A 43 -32.98 22.18 21.25
CA CYS A 43 -33.59 20.84 21.25
C CYS A 43 -35.12 20.94 21.30
N GLY A 44 -35.81 20.29 20.36
CA GLY A 44 -37.28 20.27 20.30
C GLY A 44 -38.01 19.55 21.45
N ALA A 45 -37.28 18.99 22.43
CA ALA A 45 -37.87 18.43 23.65
C ALA A 45 -37.42 19.21 24.90
N CYS A 46 -36.13 19.17 25.22
CA CYS A 46 -35.63 19.82 26.45
C CYS A 46 -35.29 21.32 26.31
N ARG A 47 -35.46 21.92 25.11
CA ARG A 47 -35.16 23.33 24.80
C ARG A 47 -33.75 23.82 25.13
N ARG A 48 -32.82 22.92 25.46
CA ARG A 48 -31.41 23.26 25.70
C ARG A 48 -30.69 23.44 24.38
N ARG A 49 -29.83 24.45 24.30
CA ARG A 49 -28.91 24.65 23.17
C ARG A 49 -27.79 23.61 23.22
N GLN A 50 -27.84 22.64 22.32
CA GLN A 50 -26.94 21.47 22.27
C GLN A 50 -26.74 20.99 20.83
N PRO A 51 -25.72 20.18 20.53
CA PRO A 51 -25.65 19.45 19.26
C PRO A 51 -26.93 18.63 19.03
N LEU A 52 -27.50 18.68 17.82
CA LEU A 52 -28.78 18.06 17.52
C LEU A 52 -28.67 16.99 16.43
N LYS A 53 -29.33 15.85 16.65
CA LYS A 53 -29.62 14.86 15.61
C LYS A 53 -31.13 14.83 15.40
N SER A 54 -31.56 15.15 14.17
CA SER A 54 -32.98 15.21 13.80
C SER A 54 -33.80 16.13 14.71
N GLY A 55 -33.24 17.30 15.09
CA GLY A 55 -33.91 18.29 15.95
C GLY A 55 -33.84 18.01 17.47
N TYR A 56 -33.24 16.90 17.90
CA TYR A 56 -33.16 16.53 19.32
C TYR A 56 -31.73 16.31 19.81
N CYS A 57 -31.45 16.68 21.06
CA CYS A 57 -30.14 16.50 21.66
C CYS A 57 -29.89 15.04 22.06
N ARG A 58 -28.61 14.68 22.25
CA ARG A 58 -28.21 13.32 22.63
C ARG A 58 -28.90 12.82 23.91
N LEU A 59 -29.16 13.70 24.87
CA LEU A 59 -29.82 13.36 26.13
C LEU A 59 -31.27 12.90 25.91
N CYS A 60 -32.06 13.65 25.14
CA CYS A 60 -33.44 13.26 24.78
C CYS A 60 -33.47 11.96 23.97
N TRP A 61 -32.48 11.74 23.11
CA TRP A 61 -32.29 10.46 22.42
C TRP A 61 -32.02 9.28 23.37
N CYS A 62 -31.26 9.50 24.44
CA CYS A 62 -31.03 8.50 25.49
C CYS A 62 -32.31 8.21 26.29
N GLN A 63 -33.08 9.25 26.62
CA GLN A 63 -34.36 9.10 27.32
C GLN A 63 -35.39 8.37 26.47
N ALA A 64 -35.58 8.77 25.21
CA ALA A 64 -36.52 8.10 24.30
C ALA A 64 -36.22 6.59 24.19
N ARG A 65 -34.94 6.20 24.09
CA ARG A 65 -34.54 4.77 24.10
C ARG A 65 -34.87 4.06 25.41
N ARG A 66 -34.76 4.76 26.54
CA ARG A 66 -35.13 4.23 27.86
C ARG A 66 -36.64 4.03 27.93
N ASN A 67 -37.42 5.02 27.54
CA ASN A 67 -38.89 4.98 27.57
C ASN A 67 -39.41 3.82 26.70
N ILE A 68 -38.81 3.60 25.53
CA ILE A 68 -39.13 2.43 24.68
C ILE A 68 -38.80 1.11 25.39
N ARG A 69 -37.65 1.02 26.06
CA ARG A 69 -37.26 -0.20 26.78
C ARG A 69 -38.23 -0.47 27.93
N LEU A 70 -38.65 0.55 28.67
CA LEU A 70 -39.63 0.43 29.74
C LEU A 70 -40.99 0.00 29.20
N ALA A 71 -41.46 0.62 28.11
CA ALA A 71 -42.76 0.33 27.53
C ALA A 71 -42.85 -1.05 26.83
N THR A 72 -41.74 -1.59 26.33
CA THR A 72 -41.78 -2.78 25.45
C THR A 72 -40.89 -3.95 25.90
N GLY A 73 -40.13 -3.80 26.98
CA GLY A 73 -39.21 -4.82 27.51
C GLY A 73 -38.01 -5.16 26.61
N LYS A 74 -37.97 -4.66 25.36
CA LYS A 74 -36.94 -4.99 24.36
C LYS A 74 -36.03 -3.78 24.09
N PRO A 75 -34.71 -3.99 23.86
CA PRO A 75 -33.85 -2.91 23.38
C PRO A 75 -34.31 -2.45 21.98
N THR A 76 -34.15 -1.16 21.66
CA THR A 76 -34.39 -0.63 20.32
C THR A 76 -33.59 -1.42 19.29
N SER A 77 -34.24 -2.30 18.54
CA SER A 77 -33.75 -2.83 17.26
C SER A 77 -33.83 -1.73 16.20
N ALA A 78 -32.95 -1.80 15.20
CA ALA A 78 -33.07 -0.98 14.00
C ALA A 78 -34.47 -1.22 13.38
N GLY A 79 -35.24 -0.15 13.16
CA GLY A 79 -36.57 -0.23 12.54
C GLY A 79 -37.71 0.44 13.32
N ARG A 80 -37.53 0.82 14.59
CA ARG A 80 -38.57 1.60 15.30
C ARG A 80 -38.47 3.09 14.99
N VAL A 81 -39.61 3.71 14.65
CA VAL A 81 -39.71 5.16 14.46
C VAL A 81 -39.51 5.87 15.80
N MET A 82 -38.47 6.71 15.87
CA MET A 82 -38.06 7.39 17.11
C MET A 82 -38.84 8.68 17.36
N ALA A 83 -39.44 9.27 16.31
CA ALA A 83 -40.09 10.58 16.37
C ALA A 83 -41.23 10.69 17.41
N PRO A 84 -42.12 9.69 17.61
CA PRO A 84 -43.17 9.78 18.64
C PRO A 84 -42.59 9.85 20.05
N TRP A 85 -41.59 9.02 20.34
CA TRP A 85 -40.95 8.91 21.64
C TRP A 85 -40.08 10.13 21.98
N LEU A 86 -39.52 10.78 20.97
CA LEU A 86 -38.74 12.01 21.12
C LEU A 86 -39.63 13.21 21.46
N ARG A 87 -40.86 13.29 20.90
CA ARG A 87 -41.86 14.31 21.24
C ARG A 87 -42.43 14.14 22.64
N GLN A 88 -42.46 12.91 23.15
CA GLN A 88 -42.98 12.55 24.47
C GLN A 88 -41.93 12.61 25.58
N VAL A 89 -40.71 13.08 25.31
CA VAL A 89 -39.68 13.26 26.35
C VAL A 89 -40.07 14.47 27.23
N GLY A 90 -40.81 14.19 28.30
CA GLY A 90 -41.14 15.17 29.34
C GLY A 90 -40.23 15.09 30.57
N ASP A 91 -39.62 13.93 30.81
CA ASP A 91 -38.74 13.66 31.95
C ASP A 91 -37.32 13.36 31.49
N LEU A 92 -36.31 13.65 32.32
CA LEU A 92 -34.91 13.37 32.01
C LEU A 92 -34.30 12.53 33.13
N GLN A 93 -34.09 11.25 32.88
CA GLN A 93 -33.37 10.41 33.82
C GLN A 93 -31.86 10.69 33.71
N LEU A 94 -31.25 11.11 34.81
CA LEU A 94 -29.79 11.20 34.92
C LEU A 94 -29.16 9.80 34.94
N PHE A 95 -28.00 9.66 34.31
CA PHE A 95 -27.29 8.39 34.17
C PHE A 95 -25.80 8.54 34.43
N PHE A 96 -25.14 7.45 34.79
CA PHE A 96 -23.68 7.44 34.87
C PHE A 96 -23.04 7.37 33.49
N VAL A 97 -21.91 8.05 33.34
CA VAL A 97 -21.10 8.02 32.13
C VAL A 97 -20.72 6.57 31.82
N GLY A 98 -21.09 6.09 30.62
CA GLY A 98 -20.83 4.73 30.15
C GLY A 98 -22.05 3.80 30.13
N MET A 99 -23.13 4.10 30.87
CA MET A 99 -24.30 3.20 30.96
C MET A 99 -25.06 2.99 29.64
N HIS A 100 -25.09 4.00 28.76
CA HIS A 100 -25.80 3.91 27.46
C HIS A 100 -24.97 3.26 26.34
N HIS A 101 -23.71 2.87 26.60
CA HIS A 101 -22.84 2.23 25.61
C HIS A 101 -22.98 0.71 25.54
N HIS A 102 -23.89 0.11 26.30
CA HIS A 102 -24.15 -1.33 26.22
C HIS A 102 -25.06 -1.65 25.02
N ARG A 103 -24.49 -1.58 23.80
CA ARG A 103 -24.94 -2.45 22.71
C ARG A 103 -24.63 -3.89 23.14
N GLY A 104 -25.63 -4.59 23.68
CA GLY A 104 -25.68 -6.06 23.68
C GLY A 104 -24.89 -6.83 24.74
N SER A 105 -24.74 -6.33 25.97
CA SER A 105 -24.37 -7.18 27.11
C SER A 105 -25.22 -6.81 28.32
N SER A 106 -26.15 -7.70 28.69
CA SER A 106 -26.78 -7.70 30.00
C SER A 106 -25.71 -7.88 31.07
N VAL A 107 -25.54 -6.90 31.95
CA VAL A 107 -24.80 -7.06 33.19
C VAL A 107 -25.78 -7.63 34.21
N THR A 108 -25.99 -8.94 34.17
CA THR A 108 -26.25 -9.67 35.42
C THR A 108 -24.95 -9.60 36.23
N PRO A 109 -24.96 -9.16 37.51
CA PRO A 109 -23.80 -9.28 38.37
C PRO A 109 -23.42 -10.78 38.42
N ARG A 110 -22.30 -11.14 37.79
CA ARG A 110 -21.83 -12.52 37.82
C ARG A 110 -21.21 -12.79 39.20
N PRO A 111 -21.55 -13.91 39.86
CA PRO A 111 -20.87 -14.33 41.09
C PRO A 111 -19.36 -14.36 40.85
N ARG A 112 -18.60 -13.71 41.73
CA ARG A 112 -17.14 -13.68 41.67
C ARG A 112 -16.63 -15.10 41.89
N GLY A 113 -16.01 -15.70 40.87
CA GLY A 113 -15.41 -17.03 41.01
C GLY A 113 -15.04 -17.74 39.71
N GLN A 114 -15.62 -17.38 38.56
CA GLN A 114 -15.24 -18.03 37.29
C GLN A 114 -14.14 -17.25 36.58
N ALA A 115 -12.96 -17.86 36.50
CA ALA A 115 -11.86 -17.45 35.63
C ALA A 115 -12.36 -17.11 34.22
N ARG A 116 -11.76 -16.10 33.58
CA ARG A 116 -12.08 -15.65 32.21
C ARG A 116 -11.94 -16.81 31.20
N ARG A 117 -12.97 -17.67 31.08
CA ARG A 117 -13.15 -18.49 29.89
C ARG A 117 -13.48 -17.52 28.76
N GLY A 118 -12.48 -17.23 27.93
CA GLY A 118 -12.67 -16.46 26.71
C GLY A 118 -13.88 -17.02 25.96
N ARG A 119 -14.73 -16.13 25.46
CA ARG A 119 -15.90 -16.51 24.66
C ARG A 119 -15.45 -17.58 23.64
N PRO A 120 -16.12 -18.74 23.55
CA PRO A 120 -15.69 -19.80 22.64
C PRO A 120 -15.45 -19.20 21.26
N ARG A 121 -14.29 -19.53 20.66
CA ARG A 121 -13.96 -19.11 19.30
C ARG A 121 -15.15 -19.52 18.44
N LYS A 122 -15.70 -18.57 17.67
CA LYS A 122 -16.70 -18.92 16.66
C LYS A 122 -16.10 -20.06 15.82
N PRO A 123 -16.84 -21.12 15.53
CA PRO A 123 -16.35 -22.17 14.66
C PRO A 123 -15.92 -21.54 13.33
N PRO A 124 -14.87 -22.08 12.68
CA PRO A 124 -14.49 -21.64 11.36
C PRO A 124 -15.70 -21.73 10.42
N PRO A 125 -15.84 -20.83 9.44
CA PRO A 125 -16.86 -21.00 8.41
C PRO A 125 -16.68 -22.38 7.76
N SER A 126 -17.80 -23.00 7.38
CA SER A 126 -17.78 -24.28 6.66
C SER A 126 -16.89 -24.15 5.43
N ALA A 127 -16.12 -25.19 5.14
CA ALA A 127 -15.34 -25.24 3.91
C ALA A 127 -16.27 -25.03 2.71
N ALA A 128 -15.97 -24.03 1.90
CA ALA A 128 -16.74 -23.69 0.73
C ALA A 128 -15.80 -23.68 -0.48
N VAL A 129 -16.29 -24.22 -1.59
CA VAL A 129 -15.56 -24.28 -2.86
C VAL A 129 -16.19 -23.26 -3.81
N ARG A 130 -15.46 -22.89 -4.86
CA ARG A 130 -16.01 -22.05 -5.94
C ARG A 130 -17.34 -22.63 -6.40
N PRO A 131 -18.44 -21.85 -6.35
CA PRO A 131 -19.72 -22.32 -6.85
C PRO A 131 -19.61 -22.61 -8.34
N VAL A 132 -20.19 -23.73 -8.78
CA VAL A 132 -20.33 -24.09 -10.19
C VAL A 132 -21.81 -24.28 -10.45
N SER A 133 -22.42 -23.37 -11.19
CA SER A 133 -23.79 -23.53 -11.67
C SER A 133 -23.78 -24.21 -13.03
N ARG A 134 -24.74 -25.12 -13.23
CA ARG A 134 -25.01 -25.72 -14.56
C ARG A 134 -25.60 -24.69 -15.53
N TRP A 135 -26.16 -23.62 -15.00
CA TRP A 135 -26.83 -22.56 -15.74
C TRP A 135 -26.11 -21.24 -15.48
N ARG A 136 -25.63 -20.61 -16.54
CA ARG A 136 -24.98 -19.29 -16.49
C ARG A 136 -25.89 -18.30 -17.18
N GLN A 137 -26.27 -17.24 -16.48
CA GLN A 137 -26.98 -16.13 -17.11
C GLN A 137 -25.96 -15.35 -17.98
N PRO A 138 -26.22 -15.19 -19.29
CA PRO A 138 -25.40 -14.32 -20.13
C PRO A 138 -25.48 -12.87 -19.66
N VAL A 139 -24.43 -12.10 -19.93
CA VAL A 139 -24.44 -10.65 -19.67
C VAL A 139 -25.57 -10.02 -20.48
N LEU A 140 -26.59 -9.51 -19.78
CA LEU A 140 -27.75 -8.87 -20.43
C LEU A 140 -27.40 -7.49 -20.99
N PHE A 141 -26.58 -6.73 -20.26
CA PHE A 141 -26.09 -5.41 -20.66
C PHE A 141 -24.59 -5.34 -20.43
N ASP A 142 -23.83 -5.18 -21.51
CA ASP A 142 -22.39 -4.95 -21.40
C ASP A 142 -22.12 -3.50 -20.98
N GLY A 143 -21.01 -3.28 -20.28
CA GLY A 143 -20.55 -1.94 -19.87
C GLY A 143 -21.34 -1.25 -18.76
N VAL A 144 -22.44 -1.82 -18.25
CA VAL A 144 -23.17 -1.24 -17.11
C VAL A 144 -22.40 -1.48 -15.81
N THR A 145 -22.07 -0.40 -15.10
CA THR A 145 -21.39 -0.47 -13.82
C THR A 145 -22.38 -0.75 -12.69
N ARG A 146 -21.99 -1.60 -11.74
CA ARG A 146 -22.84 -1.91 -10.58
C ARG A 146 -22.78 -0.80 -9.56
N ASP A 147 -23.93 -0.20 -9.27
CA ASP A 147 -24.07 0.77 -8.18
C ASP A 147 -24.40 0.09 -6.86
N TYR A 148 -23.36 -0.25 -6.10
CA TYR A 148 -23.49 -0.82 -4.75
C TYR A 148 -23.91 0.21 -3.69
N SER A 149 -23.98 1.51 -4.01
CA SER A 149 -24.38 2.54 -3.02
C SER A 149 -25.84 2.41 -2.59
N ARG A 150 -26.66 1.77 -3.43
CA ARG A 150 -28.09 1.51 -3.17
C ARG A 150 -28.34 0.22 -2.39
N PHE A 151 -27.29 -0.49 -1.95
CA PHE A 151 -27.44 -1.74 -1.22
C PHE A 151 -28.00 -1.51 0.20
N ALA A 152 -29.29 -1.79 0.36
CA ALA A 152 -29.97 -1.91 1.65
C ALA A 152 -29.74 -3.31 2.26
N HIS A 153 -29.02 -3.38 3.39
CA HIS A 153 -28.63 -4.65 4.01
C HIS A 153 -29.83 -5.47 4.55
N ASP A 154 -30.93 -4.82 4.88
CA ASP A 154 -32.17 -5.46 5.33
C ASP A 154 -32.97 -6.10 4.18
N VAL A 155 -32.84 -5.58 2.96
CA VAL A 155 -33.59 -6.05 1.79
C VAL A 155 -32.76 -6.95 0.88
N HIS A 156 -31.48 -6.62 0.67
CA HIS A 156 -30.65 -7.24 -0.36
C HIS A 156 -29.61 -8.21 0.16
N ALA A 157 -29.44 -8.34 1.49
CA ALA A 157 -28.52 -9.33 2.04
C ALA A 157 -29.06 -10.74 1.76
N ASN A 158 -28.28 -11.52 1.02
CA ASN A 158 -28.57 -12.92 0.74
C ASN A 158 -27.48 -13.77 1.39
N PRO A 159 -27.66 -14.17 2.67
CA PRO A 159 -26.68 -14.97 3.39
C PRO A 159 -26.49 -16.37 2.79
N GLU A 160 -27.48 -16.87 2.05
CA GLU A 160 -27.49 -18.18 1.40
C GLU A 160 -26.78 -18.19 0.05
N ASN A 161 -26.31 -17.03 -0.44
CA ASN A 161 -25.57 -16.98 -1.70
C ASN A 161 -24.27 -17.81 -1.60
N PRO A 162 -24.07 -18.84 -2.45
CA PRO A 162 -22.91 -19.72 -2.37
C PRO A 162 -21.59 -18.96 -2.65
N TRP A 163 -21.61 -17.87 -3.41
CA TRP A 163 -20.45 -17.01 -3.63
C TRP A 163 -20.04 -16.26 -2.37
N LEU A 164 -21.02 -15.81 -1.56
CA LEU A 164 -20.75 -15.19 -0.27
C LEU A 164 -20.17 -16.21 0.73
N ALA A 165 -20.69 -17.44 0.74
CA ALA A 165 -20.14 -18.52 1.57
C ALA A 165 -18.68 -18.82 1.19
N TRP A 166 -18.38 -18.91 -0.10
CA TRP A 166 -17.01 -19.09 -0.61
C TRP A 166 -16.08 -17.93 -0.26
N GLY A 167 -16.54 -16.69 -0.46
CA GLY A 167 -15.78 -15.49 -0.09
C GLY A 167 -15.47 -15.42 1.41
N ARG A 168 -16.43 -15.80 2.28
CA ARG A 168 -16.21 -15.90 3.74
C ARG A 168 -15.19 -16.96 4.11
N TYR A 169 -15.19 -18.11 3.44
CA TYR A 169 -14.19 -19.15 3.65
C TYR A 169 -12.78 -18.68 3.29
N LEU A 170 -12.61 -18.06 2.11
CA LEU A 170 -11.31 -17.50 1.69
C LEU A 170 -10.85 -16.35 2.60
N ALA A 171 -11.75 -15.44 2.97
CA ALA A 171 -11.45 -14.37 3.91
C ALA A 171 -10.98 -14.91 5.26
N HIS A 172 -11.55 -16.03 5.73
CA HIS A 172 -11.09 -16.68 6.96
C HIS A 172 -9.65 -17.20 6.83
N GLY A 173 -9.33 -17.90 5.74
CA GLY A 173 -7.98 -18.40 5.46
C GLY A 173 -6.93 -17.28 5.34
N LEU A 174 -7.24 -16.22 4.60
CA LEU A 174 -6.39 -15.04 4.46
C LEU A 174 -6.21 -14.31 5.80
N ALA A 175 -7.26 -14.24 6.61
CA ALA A 175 -7.21 -13.63 7.93
C ALA A 175 -6.34 -14.41 8.92
N GLU A 176 -6.36 -15.75 8.88
CA GLU A 176 -5.44 -16.58 9.69
C GLU A 176 -4.00 -16.42 9.21
N ALA A 177 -3.76 -16.48 7.89
CA ALA A 177 -2.42 -16.34 7.31
C ALA A 177 -1.78 -14.97 7.57
N ARG A 178 -2.58 -13.89 7.58
CA ARG A 178 -2.11 -12.50 7.78
C ARG A 178 -2.38 -11.95 9.17
N GLY A 179 -2.94 -12.73 10.08
CA GLY A 179 -3.21 -12.33 11.47
C GLY A 179 -4.19 -11.15 11.60
N TRP A 180 -5.27 -11.13 10.82
CA TRP A 180 -6.23 -10.02 10.85
C TRP A 180 -6.93 -9.90 12.21
N SER A 181 -7.01 -8.68 12.72
CA SER A 181 -7.76 -8.38 13.95
C SER A 181 -9.26 -8.68 13.77
N ARG A 182 -9.96 -8.90 14.88
CA ARG A 182 -11.42 -9.09 14.87
C ARG A 182 -12.16 -7.95 14.17
N ARG A 183 -11.66 -6.72 14.28
CA ARG A 183 -12.26 -5.55 13.62
C ARG A 183 -12.17 -5.70 12.10
N VAL A 184 -10.98 -5.94 11.58
CA VAL A 184 -10.73 -6.14 10.14
C VAL A 184 -11.58 -7.29 9.58
N ARG A 185 -11.69 -8.41 10.32
CA ARG A 185 -12.53 -9.55 9.92
C ARG A 185 -14.01 -9.17 9.79
N LEU A 186 -14.54 -8.35 10.70
CA LEU A 186 -15.93 -7.88 10.65
C LEU A 186 -16.14 -6.86 9.53
N ASP A 187 -15.16 -6.00 9.29
CA ASP A 187 -15.23 -4.97 8.25
C ASP A 187 -15.21 -5.63 6.86
N VAL A 188 -14.33 -6.61 6.64
CA VAL A 188 -14.30 -7.40 5.40
C VAL A 188 -15.59 -8.22 5.22
N ASP A 189 -16.11 -8.87 6.27
CA ASP A 189 -17.39 -9.61 6.18
C ASP A 189 -18.56 -8.72 5.75
N ARG A 190 -18.66 -7.49 6.28
CA ARG A 190 -19.69 -6.52 5.84
C ARG A 190 -19.52 -6.15 4.38
N ALA A 191 -18.30 -5.89 3.93
CA ALA A 191 -18.02 -5.57 2.54
C ALA A 191 -18.38 -6.74 1.62
N LEU A 192 -18.03 -7.97 2.00
CA LEU A 192 -18.40 -9.17 1.25
C LEU A 192 -19.90 -9.37 1.16
N VAL A 193 -20.67 -9.10 2.23
CA VAL A 193 -22.14 -9.16 2.18
C VAL A 193 -22.69 -8.21 1.13
N VAL A 194 -22.21 -6.96 1.06
CA VAL A 194 -22.66 -5.98 0.06
C VAL A 194 -22.31 -6.41 -1.36
N LEU A 195 -21.08 -6.91 -1.58
CA LEU A 195 -20.59 -7.20 -2.92
C LEU A 195 -21.07 -8.54 -3.46
N LEU A 196 -21.17 -9.56 -2.61
CA LEU A 196 -21.43 -10.94 -3.01
C LEU A 196 -22.88 -11.39 -2.82
N SER A 197 -23.70 -10.71 -2.00
CA SER A 197 -25.14 -11.04 -1.93
C SER A 197 -25.85 -10.94 -3.29
N PRO A 198 -25.63 -9.87 -4.10
CA PRO A 198 -26.24 -9.76 -5.43
C PRO A 198 -25.38 -10.37 -6.55
N HIS A 199 -24.28 -11.07 -6.23
CA HIS A 199 -23.37 -11.60 -7.23
C HIS A 199 -23.92 -12.90 -7.84
N THR A 200 -23.89 -12.98 -9.16
CA THR A 200 -24.29 -14.16 -9.94
C THR A 200 -23.13 -14.67 -10.77
N GLU A 201 -23.21 -15.93 -11.19
CA GLU A 201 -22.12 -16.56 -11.91
C GLU A 201 -21.88 -15.92 -13.28
N GLY A 202 -20.64 -15.51 -13.52
CA GLY A 202 -20.21 -14.86 -14.75
C GLY A 202 -20.08 -13.35 -14.65
N ASP A 203 -20.55 -12.76 -13.56
CA ASP A 203 -20.30 -11.36 -13.25
C ASP A 203 -18.83 -11.13 -12.89
N VAL A 204 -18.30 -10.00 -13.33
CA VAL A 204 -17.03 -9.46 -12.86
C VAL A 204 -17.30 -8.24 -11.98
N ILE A 205 -16.54 -8.10 -10.91
CA ILE A 205 -16.59 -6.92 -10.04
C ILE A 205 -15.40 -6.04 -10.42
N ARG A 206 -15.64 -4.77 -10.74
CA ARG A 206 -14.55 -3.84 -11.06
C ARG A 206 -14.01 -3.18 -9.79
N TYR A 207 -12.73 -2.84 -9.78
CA TYR A 207 -12.11 -2.19 -8.62
C TYR A 207 -12.70 -0.79 -8.38
N SER A 208 -13.01 -0.03 -9.43
CA SER A 208 -13.63 1.29 -9.31
C SER A 208 -15.00 1.23 -8.61
N GLU A 209 -15.79 0.18 -8.88
CA GLU A 209 -17.13 -0.03 -8.32
C GLU A 209 -17.12 -0.26 -6.81
N ILE A 210 -16.04 -0.84 -6.26
CA ILE A 210 -15.95 -1.15 -4.83
C ILE A 210 -15.49 0.03 -3.97
N ILE A 211 -14.86 1.08 -4.54
CA ILE A 211 -14.25 2.16 -3.76
C ILE A 211 -15.30 2.96 -2.97
N ALA A 212 -16.29 3.51 -3.67
CA ALA A 212 -17.34 4.33 -3.07
C ALA A 212 -18.15 3.59 -1.99
N PRO A 213 -18.71 2.38 -2.25
CA PRO A 213 -19.50 1.66 -1.24
C PRO A 213 -18.66 1.25 -0.02
N LEU A 214 -17.40 0.80 -0.21
CA LEU A 214 -16.59 0.37 0.93
C LEU A 214 -16.11 1.55 1.79
N ARG A 215 -15.88 2.74 1.18
CA ARG A 215 -15.64 3.97 1.95
C ARG A 215 -16.85 4.37 2.77
N ALA A 216 -18.06 4.28 2.22
CA ALA A 216 -19.28 4.56 2.96
C ALA A 216 -19.48 3.61 4.16
N LEU A 217 -18.99 2.38 4.06
CA LEU A 217 -19.03 1.36 5.11
C LEU A 217 -17.87 1.42 6.11
N ASP A 218 -16.92 2.36 5.97
CA ASP A 218 -15.66 2.41 6.75
C ASP A 218 -14.92 1.06 6.73
N SER A 219 -14.96 0.36 5.59
CA SER A 219 -14.41 -0.99 5.42
C SER A 219 -13.11 -0.95 4.60
N SER A 220 -12.21 -1.91 4.85
CA SER A 220 -10.93 -1.94 4.14
C SER A 220 -11.11 -2.40 2.70
N ILE A 221 -10.81 -1.49 1.77
CA ILE A 221 -10.89 -1.73 0.32
C ILE A 221 -9.84 -2.77 -0.08
N GLU A 222 -8.61 -2.60 0.37
CA GLU A 222 -7.48 -3.45 -0.02
C GLU A 222 -7.67 -4.90 0.45
N ARG A 223 -8.15 -5.08 1.69
CA ARG A 223 -8.38 -6.43 2.25
C ARG A 223 -9.58 -7.11 1.62
N THR A 224 -10.59 -6.35 1.21
CA THR A 224 -11.74 -6.92 0.49
C THR A 224 -11.35 -7.27 -0.93
N ALA A 225 -10.64 -6.38 -1.63
CA ALA A 225 -10.10 -6.62 -2.97
C ALA A 225 -9.21 -7.87 -3.00
N GLU A 226 -8.37 -8.06 -1.98
CA GLU A 226 -7.51 -9.24 -1.84
C GLU A 226 -8.30 -10.57 -1.72
N VAL A 227 -9.51 -10.55 -1.14
CA VAL A 227 -10.40 -11.72 -1.14
C VAL A 227 -11.01 -11.94 -2.52
N LEU A 228 -11.49 -10.88 -3.18
CA LEU A 228 -12.13 -10.96 -4.50
C LEU A 228 -11.14 -11.35 -5.61
N GLU A 229 -9.89 -10.92 -5.49
CA GLU A 229 -8.77 -11.33 -6.34
C GLU A 229 -8.46 -12.81 -6.16
N ALA A 230 -8.42 -13.30 -4.91
CA ALA A 230 -8.30 -14.74 -4.62
C ALA A 230 -9.48 -15.57 -5.15
N MET A 231 -10.66 -14.96 -5.29
CA MET A 231 -11.84 -15.56 -5.94
C MET A 231 -11.78 -15.47 -7.47
N SER A 232 -10.83 -14.74 -8.06
CA SER A 232 -10.71 -14.49 -9.50
C SER A 232 -11.97 -13.88 -10.13
N ILE A 233 -12.67 -13.03 -9.38
CA ILE A 233 -13.86 -12.28 -9.84
C ILE A 233 -13.63 -10.76 -9.86
N LEU A 234 -12.48 -10.30 -9.40
CA LEU A 234 -12.09 -8.89 -9.41
C LEU A 234 -11.33 -8.55 -10.68
N VAL A 235 -11.79 -7.52 -11.39
CA VAL A 235 -11.06 -6.86 -12.47
C VAL A 235 -10.51 -5.55 -11.95
N ASP A 236 -9.19 -5.41 -11.95
CA ASP A 236 -8.54 -4.14 -11.62
C ASP A 236 -8.60 -3.19 -12.82
N ASP A 237 -9.69 -2.42 -12.89
CA ASP A 237 -9.94 -1.40 -13.90
C ASP A 237 -9.35 -0.03 -13.52
N ARG A 238 -8.61 0.06 -12.42
CA ARG A 238 -7.93 1.30 -12.07
C ARG A 238 -6.98 1.66 -13.20
N ARG A 239 -7.16 2.86 -13.73
CA ARG A 239 -6.14 3.47 -14.57
C ARG A 239 -4.82 3.46 -13.76
N PRO A 240 -3.76 2.79 -14.25
CA PRO A 240 -2.55 2.65 -13.46
C PRO A 240 -2.06 4.04 -13.05
N SER A 241 -1.69 4.22 -11.78
CA SER A 241 -1.22 5.53 -11.27
C SER A 241 -0.08 6.13 -12.10
N TYR A 242 0.64 5.29 -12.82
CA TYR A 242 1.63 5.68 -13.81
C TYR A 242 1.05 6.48 -14.98
N GLU A 243 -0.08 6.10 -15.55
CA GLU A 243 -0.68 6.77 -16.72
C GLU A 243 -1.15 8.18 -16.35
N ASP A 244 -1.87 8.33 -15.23
CA ASP A 244 -2.30 9.64 -14.73
C ASP A 244 -1.09 10.52 -14.36
N TRP A 245 -0.07 9.92 -13.75
CA TRP A 245 1.17 10.61 -13.44
C TRP A 245 1.91 11.05 -14.70
N LEU A 246 2.02 10.19 -15.71
CA LEU A 246 2.74 10.47 -16.95
C LEU A 246 2.04 11.58 -17.73
N GLU A 247 0.71 11.49 -17.89
CA GLU A 247 -0.09 12.53 -18.54
C GLU A 247 0.10 13.88 -17.86
N LYS A 248 -0.06 13.93 -16.52
CA LYS A 248 0.14 15.17 -15.75
C LYS A 248 1.57 15.71 -15.85
N ARG A 249 2.57 14.85 -15.98
CA ARG A 249 3.98 15.27 -16.09
C ARG A 249 4.35 15.75 -17.47
N LEU A 250 3.68 15.27 -18.51
CA LEU A 250 3.88 15.70 -19.88
C LEU A 250 3.00 16.89 -20.28
N ASP A 251 2.12 17.33 -19.39
CA ASP A 251 1.29 18.51 -19.58
C ASP A 251 2.15 19.79 -19.73
N GLY A 252 1.75 20.63 -20.68
CA GLY A 252 2.45 21.86 -21.08
C GLY A 252 3.63 21.69 -22.05
N LEU A 253 3.96 20.48 -22.50
CA LEU A 253 5.02 20.24 -23.48
C LEU A 253 4.51 20.37 -24.92
N ALA A 254 5.38 20.83 -25.82
CA ALA A 254 5.12 20.84 -27.27
C ALA A 254 4.82 19.41 -27.77
N ALA A 255 3.93 19.26 -28.76
CA ALA A 255 3.39 17.95 -29.13
C ALA A 255 4.46 16.93 -29.55
N GLY A 256 5.50 17.38 -30.28
CA GLY A 256 6.62 16.54 -30.67
C GLY A 256 7.48 16.10 -29.48
N ILE A 257 7.89 17.05 -28.64
CA ILE A 257 8.64 16.79 -27.41
C ILE A 257 7.86 15.87 -26.46
N ARG A 258 6.55 16.09 -26.30
CA ARG A 258 5.64 15.28 -25.49
C ARG A 258 5.67 13.82 -25.91
N ARG A 259 5.44 13.55 -27.20
CA ARG A 259 5.41 12.18 -27.75
C ARG A 259 6.74 11.45 -27.53
N GLU A 260 7.85 12.15 -27.75
CA GLU A 260 9.19 11.58 -27.63
C GLU A 260 9.56 11.31 -26.16
N ALA A 261 9.24 12.24 -25.25
CA ALA A 261 9.43 12.06 -23.81
C ALA A 261 8.54 10.94 -23.24
N GLU A 262 7.31 10.79 -23.74
CA GLU A 262 6.40 9.70 -23.38
C GLU A 262 6.98 8.34 -23.77
N SER A 263 7.37 8.20 -25.03
CA SER A 263 7.91 6.95 -25.57
C SER A 263 9.22 6.55 -24.87
N TRP A 264 10.08 7.53 -24.56
CA TRP A 264 11.26 7.31 -23.73
C TRP A 264 10.89 6.81 -22.33
N ASN A 265 9.92 7.44 -21.66
CA ASN A 265 9.55 7.07 -20.30
C ASN A 265 8.94 5.66 -20.22
N ARG A 266 8.07 5.30 -21.19
CA ARG A 266 7.52 3.94 -21.33
C ARG A 266 8.64 2.92 -21.56
N THR A 267 9.60 3.23 -22.45
CA THR A 267 10.78 2.36 -22.68
C THR A 267 11.62 2.17 -21.42
N LEU A 268 11.75 3.18 -20.56
CA LEU A 268 12.47 3.04 -19.27
C LEU A 268 11.72 2.12 -18.30
N ARG A 269 10.39 2.23 -18.25
CA ARG A 269 9.54 1.44 -17.36
C ARG A 269 9.50 -0.02 -17.78
N ASP A 270 9.16 -0.28 -19.04
CA ASP A 270 8.87 -1.63 -19.54
C ASP A 270 10.13 -2.34 -20.05
N GLY A 271 11.22 -1.58 -20.21
CA GLY A 271 12.41 -2.06 -20.89
C GLY A 271 12.24 -2.07 -22.40
N GLY A 272 13.32 -2.43 -23.08
CA GLY A 272 13.31 -2.63 -24.54
C GLY A 272 14.13 -3.87 -24.91
N PRO A 273 14.24 -4.19 -26.20
CA PRO A 273 14.90 -5.43 -26.67
C PRO A 273 16.33 -5.62 -26.13
N ARG A 274 17.02 -4.52 -25.82
CA ARG A 274 18.40 -4.51 -25.29
C ARG A 274 18.54 -3.78 -23.96
N THR A 275 17.45 -3.47 -23.26
CA THR A 275 17.48 -2.69 -22.02
C THR A 275 16.50 -3.26 -21.01
N ARG A 276 16.99 -3.58 -19.81
CA ARG A 276 16.12 -4.08 -18.74
C ARG A 276 15.19 -2.97 -18.22
N PRO A 277 13.98 -3.33 -17.77
CA PRO A 277 13.10 -2.45 -17.00
C PRO A 277 13.87 -1.74 -15.88
N ARG A 278 13.60 -0.46 -15.70
CA ARG A 278 14.12 0.31 -14.56
C ARG A 278 13.14 0.27 -13.40
N ASP A 279 13.69 0.41 -12.20
CA ASP A 279 12.87 0.58 -11.00
C ASP A 279 11.97 1.82 -11.13
N GLN A 280 10.74 1.71 -10.67
CA GLN A 280 9.72 2.75 -10.80
C GLN A 280 10.18 4.09 -10.22
N ALA A 281 10.92 4.08 -9.09
CA ALA A 281 11.43 5.30 -8.49
C ALA A 281 12.45 6.00 -9.39
N THR A 282 13.22 5.23 -10.17
CA THR A 282 14.17 5.77 -11.15
C THR A 282 13.44 6.39 -12.34
N VAL A 283 12.40 5.73 -12.85
CA VAL A 283 11.57 6.25 -13.96
C VAL A 283 10.96 7.60 -13.59
N TRP A 284 10.42 7.72 -12.37
CA TRP A 284 9.86 8.96 -11.86
C TRP A 284 10.91 10.05 -11.67
N ALA A 285 12.04 9.70 -11.03
CA ALA A 285 13.12 10.64 -10.78
C ALA A 285 13.70 11.22 -12.08
N TYR A 286 13.85 10.39 -13.12
CA TYR A 286 14.38 10.84 -14.40
C TYR A 286 13.44 11.80 -15.11
N LEU A 287 12.14 11.51 -15.19
CA LEU A 287 11.19 12.43 -15.83
C LEU A 287 11.09 13.74 -15.07
N ASN A 288 11.03 13.70 -13.74
CA ASN A 288 10.99 14.91 -12.92
C ASN A 288 12.23 15.78 -13.10
N ALA A 289 13.42 15.17 -13.24
CA ALA A 289 14.67 15.89 -13.43
C ALA A 289 14.77 16.57 -14.81
N VAL A 290 14.26 15.95 -15.88
CA VAL A 290 14.31 16.55 -17.23
C VAL A 290 13.15 17.48 -17.54
N ARG A 291 12.01 17.35 -16.84
CA ARG A 291 10.80 18.11 -17.14
C ARG A 291 11.00 19.62 -17.22
N PRO A 292 11.75 20.28 -16.29
CA PRO A 292 11.98 21.72 -16.40
C PRO A 292 12.67 22.12 -17.72
N ALA A 293 13.68 21.36 -18.15
CA ALA A 293 14.36 21.58 -19.43
C ALA A 293 13.41 21.39 -20.62
N LEU A 294 12.56 20.35 -20.58
CA LEU A 294 11.60 20.09 -21.65
C LEU A 294 10.55 21.20 -21.77
N LEU A 295 10.11 21.79 -20.66
CA LEU A 295 9.19 22.93 -20.66
C LEU A 295 9.84 24.20 -21.21
N GLU A 296 11.07 24.48 -20.79
CA GLU A 296 11.86 25.60 -21.32
C GLU A 296 12.02 25.50 -22.83
N TRP A 297 12.40 24.33 -23.35
CA TRP A 297 12.56 24.09 -24.78
C TRP A 297 11.24 24.08 -25.55
N SER A 298 10.14 23.65 -24.92
CA SER A 298 8.80 23.69 -25.55
C SER A 298 8.31 25.10 -25.82
N ALA A 299 8.94 26.14 -25.26
CA ALA A 299 8.61 27.53 -25.56
C ALA A 299 9.15 27.99 -26.94
N GLY A 300 10.14 27.30 -27.50
CA GLY A 300 10.80 27.69 -28.75
C GLY A 300 10.97 26.56 -29.79
N TYR A 301 10.79 25.30 -29.40
CA TYR A 301 11.00 24.13 -30.26
C TYR A 301 9.80 23.17 -30.21
N ASP A 302 9.50 22.56 -31.36
CA ASP A 302 8.42 21.57 -31.48
C ASP A 302 8.92 20.14 -31.20
N HIS A 303 10.20 19.85 -31.48
CA HIS A 303 10.80 18.52 -31.41
C HIS A 303 12.15 18.48 -30.67
N LEU A 304 12.52 17.33 -30.07
CA LEU A 304 13.82 17.18 -29.39
C LEU A 304 15.02 17.24 -30.33
N ARG A 305 14.81 17.11 -31.65
CA ARG A 305 15.88 17.19 -32.66
C ARG A 305 16.44 18.58 -32.85
N GLU A 306 15.68 19.61 -32.47
CA GLU A 306 16.07 21.01 -32.58
C GLU A 306 16.97 21.44 -31.41
N VAL A 307 16.91 20.71 -30.30
CA VAL A 307 17.72 20.98 -29.10
C VAL A 307 19.20 20.74 -29.39
N ILE A 308 19.99 21.80 -29.29
CA ILE A 308 21.44 21.74 -29.50
C ILE A 308 22.21 21.61 -28.18
N ARG A 309 23.52 21.39 -28.29
CA ARG A 309 24.41 21.25 -27.13
C ARG A 309 24.40 22.48 -26.24
N ASP A 310 24.31 23.67 -26.82
CA ASP A 310 24.39 24.92 -26.08
C ASP A 310 23.15 25.15 -25.23
N ASP A 311 21.96 24.75 -25.70
CA ASP A 311 20.72 24.76 -24.91
C ASP A 311 20.84 23.87 -23.67
N VAL A 312 21.41 22.67 -23.84
CA VAL A 312 21.65 21.75 -22.72
C VAL A 312 22.62 22.37 -21.72
N LEU A 313 23.68 23.03 -22.19
CA LEU A 313 24.64 23.70 -21.32
C LEU A 313 24.03 24.91 -20.62
N ALA A 314 23.21 25.70 -21.31
CA ALA A 314 22.49 26.84 -20.74
C ALA A 314 21.59 26.40 -19.58
N HIS A 315 20.77 25.37 -19.80
CA HIS A 315 19.90 24.82 -18.75
C HIS A 315 20.72 24.28 -17.56
N VAL A 316 21.72 23.43 -17.83
CA VAL A 316 22.52 22.76 -16.79
C VAL A 316 23.38 23.73 -15.99
N LYS A 317 23.73 24.90 -16.53
CA LYS A 317 24.45 25.96 -15.79
C LYS A 317 23.63 26.56 -14.65
N THR A 318 22.30 26.50 -14.72
CA THR A 318 21.42 27.00 -13.64
C THR A 318 21.36 26.04 -12.45
N LEU A 319 21.72 24.78 -12.65
CA LEU A 319 21.60 23.71 -11.67
C LEU A 319 22.92 23.45 -10.92
N HIS A 320 22.81 23.04 -9.65
CA HIS A 320 23.97 22.82 -8.78
C HIS A 320 23.93 21.43 -8.12
N GLY A 321 25.11 20.91 -7.74
CA GLY A 321 25.24 19.70 -6.94
C GLY A 321 24.53 18.44 -7.48
N HIS A 322 23.72 17.81 -6.62
CA HIS A 322 23.00 16.57 -6.95
C HIS A 322 22.02 16.74 -8.10
N GLU A 323 21.29 17.85 -8.13
CA GLU A 323 20.27 18.15 -9.13
C GLU A 323 20.90 18.25 -10.52
N ARG A 324 21.98 19.03 -10.67
CA ARG A 324 22.75 19.12 -11.92
C ARG A 324 23.17 17.75 -12.44
N ARG A 325 23.68 16.89 -11.56
CA ARG A 325 24.13 15.54 -11.91
C ARG A 325 22.96 14.66 -12.33
N GLN A 326 21.89 14.66 -11.55
CA GLN A 326 20.70 13.85 -11.82
C GLN A 326 20.08 14.26 -13.15
N THR A 327 19.91 15.56 -13.40
CA THR A 327 19.39 16.10 -14.65
C THR A 327 20.30 15.71 -15.82
N LEU A 328 21.63 15.87 -15.72
CA LEU A 328 22.54 15.44 -16.78
C LEU A 328 22.49 13.93 -17.07
N VAL A 329 22.39 13.10 -16.04
CA VAL A 329 22.26 11.64 -16.21
C VAL A 329 20.94 11.29 -16.89
N ALA A 330 19.85 11.94 -16.49
CA ALA A 330 18.54 11.74 -17.08
C ALA A 330 18.49 12.25 -18.54
N LEU A 331 19.06 13.42 -18.84
CA LEU A 331 19.18 13.95 -20.20
C LEU A 331 20.02 13.04 -21.10
N ARG A 332 21.12 12.48 -20.60
CA ARG A 332 21.90 11.47 -21.34
C ARG A 332 21.11 10.20 -21.63
N SER A 333 20.25 9.79 -20.70
CA SER A 333 19.34 8.66 -20.91
C SER A 333 18.33 8.99 -22.01
N LEU A 334 17.72 10.17 -21.98
CA LEU A 334 16.77 10.66 -22.98
C LEU A 334 17.41 10.76 -24.37
N PHE A 335 18.46 11.55 -24.53
CA PHE A 335 19.10 11.74 -25.84
C PHE A 335 19.88 10.50 -26.32
N GLY A 336 20.34 9.66 -25.40
CA GLY A 336 20.90 8.35 -25.73
C GLY A 336 19.84 7.39 -26.29
N TRP A 337 18.62 7.42 -25.74
CA TRP A 337 17.48 6.71 -26.29
C TRP A 337 17.01 7.32 -27.62
N ALA A 338 16.91 8.65 -27.71
CA ALA A 338 16.45 9.35 -28.90
C ALA A 338 17.38 9.09 -30.09
N LYS A 339 18.70 9.04 -29.85
CA LYS A 339 19.68 8.69 -30.90
C LYS A 339 19.52 7.24 -31.37
N ARG A 340 19.28 6.29 -30.45
CA ARG A 340 19.10 4.86 -30.81
C ARG A 340 17.84 4.60 -31.62
N ASN A 341 16.79 5.40 -31.42
CA ASN A 341 15.52 5.27 -32.14
C ASN A 341 15.42 6.23 -33.35
N GLY A 342 16.52 6.87 -33.76
CA GLY A 342 16.54 7.73 -34.95
C GLY A 342 15.78 9.06 -34.82
N ILE A 343 15.43 9.49 -33.60
CA ILE A 343 14.71 10.74 -33.35
C ILE A 343 15.64 11.95 -33.50
N VAL A 344 16.86 11.82 -32.96
CA VAL A 344 17.91 12.83 -33.07
C VAL A 344 19.12 12.25 -33.79
N PHE A 345 19.73 13.03 -34.67
CA PHE A 345 20.92 12.61 -35.42
C PHE A 345 22.18 12.65 -34.53
N ARG A 346 22.36 13.75 -33.80
CA ARG A 346 23.48 13.96 -32.88
C ARG A 346 22.96 14.03 -31.45
N ASN A 347 23.67 13.39 -30.52
CA ASN A 347 23.32 13.49 -29.10
C ASN A 347 23.91 14.80 -28.51
N PRO A 348 23.08 15.80 -28.12
CA PRO A 348 23.55 17.09 -27.60
C PRO A 348 24.23 16.97 -26.23
N THR A 349 23.96 15.90 -25.48
CA THR A 349 24.57 15.63 -24.17
C THR A 349 25.94 14.95 -24.26
N ALA A 350 26.38 14.61 -25.47
CA ALA A 350 27.67 13.95 -25.69
C ALA A 350 28.82 14.83 -25.20
N ARG A 351 29.80 14.21 -24.52
CA ARG A 351 31.03 14.86 -24.01
C ARG A 351 30.82 15.98 -22.97
N ILE A 352 29.59 16.24 -22.50
CA ILE A 352 29.36 17.15 -21.36
C ILE A 352 29.77 16.45 -20.06
N LYS A 353 30.69 17.01 -19.26
CA LYS A 353 31.13 16.39 -18.00
C LYS A 353 30.06 16.54 -16.90
N VAL A 354 29.72 15.43 -16.24
CA VAL A 354 28.76 15.40 -15.11
C VAL A 354 29.37 16.02 -13.85
N GLY A 355 30.70 16.00 -13.73
CA GLY A 355 31.42 16.35 -12.51
C GLY A 355 31.68 15.11 -11.65
N THR A 356 32.76 15.15 -10.88
CA THR A 356 33.08 14.13 -9.86
C THR A 356 32.30 14.49 -8.60
N PHE A 357 31.63 13.51 -8.01
CA PHE A 357 31.01 13.67 -6.69
C PHE A 357 32.09 13.41 -5.65
N GLU A 358 32.46 14.44 -4.90
CA GLU A 358 33.17 14.24 -3.63
C GLU A 358 32.16 13.57 -2.70
N TYR A 359 32.36 12.29 -2.43
CA TYR A 359 31.58 11.62 -1.41
C TYR A 359 31.80 12.38 -0.12
N SER A 360 30.74 12.97 0.45
CA SER A 360 30.76 13.35 1.86
C SER A 360 31.19 12.10 2.63
N VAL A 361 32.35 12.17 3.27
CA VAL A 361 32.91 11.05 4.03
C VAL A 361 31.81 10.57 4.97
N LEU A 362 31.40 9.30 4.80
CA LEU A 362 30.39 8.71 5.66
C LEU A 362 30.98 8.67 7.07
N GLN A 363 30.53 9.58 7.93
CA GLN A 363 31.03 9.65 9.28
C GLN A 363 30.35 8.56 10.13
N PRO A 364 31.11 7.68 10.78
CA PRO A 364 30.53 6.69 11.67
C PRO A 364 29.84 7.39 12.85
N LEU A 365 28.73 6.80 13.33
CA LEU A 365 28.09 7.28 14.54
C LEU A 365 29.02 7.05 15.74
N LEU A 366 29.21 8.09 16.54
CA LEU A 366 29.91 8.01 17.83
C LEU A 366 29.09 7.15 18.80
N PRO A 367 29.73 6.44 19.76
CA PRO A 367 29.03 5.59 20.73
C PRO A 367 27.89 6.31 21.46
N GLN A 368 28.09 7.58 21.83
CA GLN A 368 27.08 8.40 22.50
C GLN A 368 25.87 8.71 21.60
N GLN A 369 26.04 8.74 20.28
CA GLN A 369 24.93 8.94 19.33
C GLN A 369 24.15 7.63 19.13
N VAL A 370 24.83 6.48 19.20
CA VAL A 370 24.18 5.16 19.21
C VAL A 370 23.31 5.01 20.45
N THR A 371 23.83 5.30 21.65
CA THR A 371 23.06 5.23 22.90
C THR A 371 21.82 6.13 22.84
N ARG A 372 21.98 7.39 22.41
CA ARG A 372 20.85 8.32 22.21
C ARG A 372 19.81 7.79 21.21
N SER A 373 20.26 7.14 20.14
CA SER A 373 19.35 6.53 19.15
C SER A 373 18.56 5.37 19.74
N VAL A 374 19.18 4.54 20.59
CA VAL A 374 18.49 3.45 21.30
C VAL A 374 17.47 3.99 22.30
N GLU A 375 17.83 5.00 23.08
CA GLU A 375 16.96 5.64 24.08
C GLU A 375 15.76 6.37 23.47
N ALA A 376 15.95 7.01 22.32
CA ALA A 376 14.89 7.74 21.61
C ALA A 376 13.77 6.82 21.11
N VAL A 377 14.07 5.54 20.89
CA VAL A 377 13.15 4.60 20.26
C VAL A 377 12.22 3.92 21.29
N ARG A 378 10.99 4.44 21.35
CA ARG A 378 9.97 4.00 22.33
C ARG A 378 9.01 2.91 21.83
N SER A 379 8.91 2.69 20.52
CA SER A 379 7.99 1.68 19.96
C SER A 379 8.71 0.35 19.69
N PRO A 380 8.09 -0.81 19.97
CA PRO A 380 8.70 -2.12 19.68
C PRO A 380 9.09 -2.29 18.21
N ALA A 381 8.28 -1.78 17.29
CA ALA A 381 8.56 -1.85 15.86
C ALA A 381 9.81 -1.06 15.46
N ALA A 382 10.00 0.13 16.02
CA ALA A 382 11.19 0.93 15.74
C ALA A 382 12.45 0.35 16.41
N ARG A 383 12.33 -0.31 17.58
CA ARG A 383 13.46 -1.02 18.20
C ARG A 383 13.93 -2.18 17.32
N LEU A 384 12.99 -2.93 16.76
CA LEU A 384 13.31 -4.01 15.81
C LEU A 384 14.01 -3.45 14.56
N ALA A 385 13.49 -2.36 13.99
CA ALA A 385 14.11 -1.72 12.83
C ALA A 385 15.55 -1.23 13.15
N LEU A 386 15.78 -0.63 14.32
CA LEU A 386 17.10 -0.19 14.76
C LEU A 386 18.06 -1.37 14.93
N ALA A 387 17.61 -2.46 15.56
CA ALA A 387 18.43 -3.67 15.71
C ALA A 387 18.80 -4.29 14.36
N LEU A 388 17.86 -4.38 13.42
CA LEU A 388 18.11 -4.88 12.07
C LEU A 388 19.10 -3.99 11.31
N ALA A 389 18.99 -2.67 11.44
CA ALA A 389 19.92 -1.74 10.83
C ALA A 389 21.33 -1.85 11.45
N ALA A 390 21.42 -1.91 12.78
CA ALA A 390 22.69 -1.90 13.50
C ALA A 390 23.45 -3.24 13.40
N SER A 391 22.77 -4.38 13.56
CA SER A 391 23.41 -5.71 13.58
C SER A 391 23.56 -6.33 12.20
N HIS A 392 22.64 -6.06 11.27
CA HIS A 392 22.62 -6.69 9.94
C HIS A 392 22.90 -5.72 8.80
N ALA A 393 23.21 -4.45 9.09
CA ALA A 393 23.35 -3.39 8.08
C ALA A 393 22.15 -3.34 7.10
N ALA A 394 20.97 -3.72 7.58
CA ALA A 394 19.79 -3.84 6.74
C ALA A 394 19.33 -2.45 6.29
N ARG A 395 19.23 -2.24 4.97
CA ARG A 395 18.73 -0.98 4.42
C ARG A 395 17.25 -0.82 4.75
N ALA A 396 16.80 0.43 4.89
CA ALA A 396 15.41 0.74 5.21
C ALA A 396 14.39 0.13 4.21
N GLY A 397 14.78 -0.06 2.94
CA GLY A 397 13.97 -0.79 1.96
C GLY A 397 13.81 -2.27 2.31
N ALA A 398 14.90 -2.94 2.66
CA ALA A 398 14.90 -4.35 3.05
C ALA A 398 14.13 -4.57 4.35
N ILE A 399 14.29 -3.70 5.36
CA ILE A 399 13.54 -3.76 6.63
C ILE A 399 12.03 -3.67 6.37
N ARG A 400 11.60 -2.78 5.48
CA ARG A 400 10.18 -2.62 5.11
C ARG A 400 9.63 -3.78 4.29
N ALA A 401 10.48 -4.47 3.55
CA ALA A 401 10.10 -5.62 2.73
C ALA A 401 10.08 -6.94 3.51
N LEU A 402 10.47 -6.95 4.79
CA LEU A 402 10.42 -8.16 5.61
C LEU A 402 8.95 -8.60 5.80
N PRO A 403 8.59 -9.81 5.35
CA PRO A 403 7.24 -10.31 5.55
C PRO A 403 7.01 -10.53 7.05
N THR A 404 5.93 -9.99 7.60
CA THR A 404 5.50 -10.19 9.00
C THR A 404 4.98 -11.61 9.30
N GLY A 405 5.25 -12.57 8.42
CA GLY A 405 4.95 -13.98 8.61
C GLY A 405 6.11 -14.66 9.33
N ARG A 406 5.81 -15.31 10.45
CA ARG A 406 6.73 -16.22 11.16
C ARG A 406 7.03 -17.43 10.25
N ARG A 407 7.92 -17.27 9.26
CA ARG A 407 8.60 -18.39 8.63
C ARG A 407 9.81 -18.71 9.51
N GLY A 408 9.81 -19.89 10.12
CA GLY A 408 11.03 -20.46 10.69
C GLY A 408 12.13 -20.54 9.64
N PRO A 409 13.41 -20.64 10.05
CA PRO A 409 14.54 -20.62 9.13
C PRO A 409 14.42 -21.79 8.15
N ARG A 410 14.09 -21.49 6.89
CA ARG A 410 14.37 -22.41 5.78
C ARG A 410 15.83 -22.21 5.43
N GLN A 411 16.64 -23.19 5.78
CA GLN A 411 18.00 -23.37 5.29
C GLN A 411 17.94 -23.43 3.75
N PRO A 412 18.60 -22.53 3.00
CA PRO A 412 18.68 -22.65 1.56
C PRO A 412 19.66 -23.80 1.18
N PRO A 413 19.41 -24.55 0.10
CA PRO A 413 20.34 -25.57 -0.37
C PRO A 413 21.62 -24.90 -0.88
N ALA A 414 22.75 -25.52 -0.55
CA ALA A 414 24.07 -25.08 -0.94
C ALA A 414 24.22 -25.11 -2.47
N HIS A 415 24.34 -23.94 -3.08
CA HIS A 415 24.87 -23.81 -4.44
C HIS A 415 26.25 -23.19 -4.36
N HIS A 416 27.27 -24.02 -4.56
CA HIS A 416 28.65 -23.58 -4.73
C HIS A 416 28.76 -22.70 -5.99
N ARG A 417 28.92 -21.38 -5.79
CA ARG A 417 29.52 -20.51 -6.80
C ARG A 417 30.91 -20.13 -6.34
N ARG A 418 31.91 -20.74 -6.98
CA ARG A 418 33.31 -20.32 -6.90
C ARG A 418 33.43 -18.88 -7.41
N THR A 419 33.81 -17.96 -6.54
CA THR A 419 34.27 -16.62 -6.91
C THR A 419 35.79 -16.59 -6.84
N HIS A 420 36.43 -16.35 -7.98
CA HIS A 420 37.85 -16.00 -8.06
C HIS A 420 38.12 -14.64 -7.39
N PRO A 421 39.24 -14.47 -6.67
CA PRO A 421 39.62 -13.18 -6.12
C PRO A 421 40.27 -12.26 -7.18
N PRO A 422 40.09 -10.93 -7.07
CA PRO A 422 40.72 -9.96 -7.98
C PRO A 422 42.19 -9.74 -7.62
N ARG A 423 43.03 -9.62 -8.66
CA ARG A 423 44.47 -9.29 -8.57
C ARG A 423 44.67 -7.85 -8.10
N GLY A 424 45.28 -7.68 -6.93
CA GLY A 424 45.88 -6.42 -6.46
C GLY A 424 47.37 -6.62 -6.20
N ARG A 425 48.20 -5.72 -6.72
CA ARG A 425 49.67 -5.69 -6.52
C ARG A 425 50.00 -5.39 -5.05
N PRO A 426 50.97 -6.08 -4.40
CA PRO A 426 51.38 -5.75 -3.04
C PRO A 426 52.47 -4.68 -3.00
N HIS A 427 52.33 -3.74 -2.05
CA HIS A 427 53.43 -2.92 -1.53
C HIS A 427 54.24 -3.75 -0.51
N PRO A 428 55.56 -3.56 -0.40
CA PRO A 428 56.43 -4.39 0.45
C PRO A 428 56.34 -3.99 1.93
N PRO A 429 56.40 -4.96 2.86
CA PRO A 429 56.61 -4.68 4.28
C PRO A 429 58.10 -4.68 4.65
N ASP A 430 58.46 -3.76 5.54
CA ASP A 430 59.77 -3.68 6.18
C ASP A 430 60.06 -4.90 7.08
N ALA A 431 61.34 -5.27 7.08
CA ALA A 431 61.91 -6.42 7.75
C ALA A 431 62.15 -6.19 9.25
N ALA A 432 61.78 -7.18 10.07
CA ALA A 432 62.51 -7.50 11.29
C ALA A 432 62.15 -8.92 11.79
N GLY A 433 63.11 -9.83 11.68
CA GLY A 433 63.42 -10.76 12.77
C GLY A 433 62.95 -12.22 12.66
N LEU A 434 63.97 -13.09 12.55
CA LEU A 434 64.05 -14.48 13.03
C LEU A 434 63.50 -15.57 12.07
N ALA A 435 64.32 -16.11 11.16
CA ALA A 435 65.40 -17.10 11.35
C ALA A 435 64.90 -18.55 11.53
N GLY A 436 65.27 -19.43 10.58
CA GLY A 436 65.50 -20.85 10.86
C GLY A 436 64.87 -21.90 9.94
N LEU A 437 65.59 -22.26 8.86
CA LEU A 437 65.81 -23.66 8.37
C LEU A 437 64.67 -24.37 7.56
N PRO A 438 64.98 -25.38 6.70
CA PRO A 438 64.94 -25.21 5.24
C PRO A 438 63.97 -26.15 4.50
N ALA A 439 63.79 -25.88 3.20
CA ALA A 439 62.96 -26.63 2.26
C ALA A 439 63.44 -28.08 1.99
N PRO A 440 62.55 -28.92 1.45
CA PRO A 440 63.00 -29.79 0.35
C PRO A 440 62.06 -29.86 -0.87
N ALA A 441 62.74 -29.96 -2.01
CA ALA A 441 62.48 -30.75 -3.21
C ALA A 441 61.33 -30.40 -4.18
N LEU A 442 61.77 -29.86 -5.32
CA LEU A 442 61.14 -29.96 -6.64
C LEU A 442 60.93 -31.42 -7.05
N ALA A 443 59.76 -31.73 -7.60
CA ALA A 443 59.56 -32.86 -8.51
C ALA A 443 58.68 -32.40 -9.68
N GLU A 444 59.25 -32.53 -10.87
CA GLU A 444 58.65 -32.27 -12.18
C GLU A 444 57.57 -33.32 -12.51
N HIS A 445 56.55 -32.94 -13.28
CA HIS A 445 56.28 -33.59 -14.59
C HIS A 445 55.04 -33.06 -15.34
N ARG A 446 55.33 -32.65 -16.58
CA ARG A 446 54.65 -32.91 -17.87
C ARG A 446 53.19 -32.50 -18.09
N GLN A 447 53.04 -31.53 -19.01
CA GLN A 447 51.85 -31.26 -19.82
C GLN A 447 51.76 -32.23 -21.01
N PRO A 448 50.54 -32.55 -21.51
CA PRO A 448 50.34 -33.07 -22.86
C PRO A 448 49.73 -32.05 -23.84
N THR A 449 50.14 -32.21 -25.10
CA THR A 449 49.88 -31.49 -26.36
C THR A 449 48.44 -31.64 -26.89
N PRO A 450 47.89 -30.69 -27.69
CA PRO A 450 46.56 -30.82 -28.30
C PRO A 450 46.60 -31.45 -29.71
N ALA A 451 45.55 -32.22 -30.05
CA ALA A 451 45.34 -32.85 -31.36
C ALA A 451 44.29 -32.13 -32.21
N HIS A 452 44.54 -32.09 -33.52
CA HIS A 452 43.75 -31.46 -34.59
C HIS A 452 42.68 -32.42 -35.16
N GLN A 453 41.65 -31.81 -35.77
CA GLN A 453 40.59 -32.34 -36.67
C GLN A 453 40.90 -33.54 -37.58
N PRO A 454 39.84 -34.15 -38.12
CA PRO A 454 39.75 -34.31 -39.57
C PRO A 454 38.41 -33.85 -40.19
N ASP A 455 38.53 -33.50 -41.48
CA ASP A 455 37.51 -33.26 -42.51
C ASP A 455 36.83 -34.58 -42.96
N ASP A 456 35.58 -34.52 -43.46
CA ASP A 456 35.24 -35.14 -44.75
C ASP A 456 33.86 -34.73 -45.30
N ARG A 457 33.82 -34.62 -46.64
CA ARG A 457 32.70 -34.19 -47.52
C ARG A 457 31.88 -35.40 -48.01
N ALA A 458 30.58 -35.21 -48.28
CA ALA A 458 29.91 -35.48 -49.59
C ALA A 458 28.36 -35.49 -49.52
N GLY A 459 27.73 -34.98 -50.60
CA GLY A 459 26.30 -35.13 -50.98
C GLY A 459 25.36 -34.10 -50.35
N ASP A 460 24.43 -33.41 -51.02
CA ASP A 460 23.73 -33.72 -52.26
C ASP A 460 23.07 -32.47 -52.88
N ARG A 461 22.78 -32.55 -54.18
CA ARG A 461 22.15 -31.52 -55.03
C ARG A 461 20.63 -31.44 -54.81
N ALA A 462 20.04 -30.24 -54.96
CA ALA A 462 18.91 -29.94 -55.87
C ALA A 462 18.06 -28.74 -55.38
N GLY A 463 17.59 -27.93 -56.34
CA GLY A 463 16.33 -27.17 -56.20
C GLY A 463 16.43 -25.65 -56.29
N GLN A 464 16.49 -25.09 -57.50
CA GLN A 464 16.10 -23.70 -57.75
C GLN A 464 15.39 -23.56 -59.10
N ARG A 465 14.16 -23.00 -59.04
CA ARG A 465 13.44 -22.11 -59.98
C ARG A 465 12.24 -22.63 -60.78
N LEU A 466 11.27 -21.69 -60.85
CA LEU A 466 10.26 -21.35 -61.89
C LEU A 466 8.88 -22.02 -61.83
N VAL A 467 7.85 -21.21 -61.52
CA VAL A 467 6.60 -20.91 -62.28
C VAL A 467 6.06 -19.58 -61.68
N ASP A 468 6.00 -18.44 -62.38
CA ASP A 468 5.05 -17.94 -63.40
C ASP A 468 3.65 -17.50 -62.92
N GLN A 469 3.16 -16.49 -63.64
CA GLN A 469 2.03 -15.57 -63.42
C GLN A 469 0.64 -16.23 -63.38
N ALA A 470 -0.27 -15.66 -62.57
CA ALA A 470 -1.67 -15.34 -62.90
C ALA A 470 -2.28 -14.46 -61.79
#